data_AF-A0A385L286-F1
#
_entry.id   AF-A0A385L286-F1
#
_cell.length_a   1.000
_cell.length_b   1.000
_cell.length_c   1.000
_cell.angle_alpha   90.00
_cell.angle_beta   90.00
_cell.angle_gamma   90.00
#
_symmetry.space_group_name_H-M   'P 1'
#
loop_
_entity.id
_entity.type
_entity.pdbx_description
1 polymer ?
#
loop_
_entity_poly.entity_id
_entity_poly.type
_entity_poly.pdbx_seq_one_letter_code
_entity_poly.pdbx_strand_id
1 'polypeptide(L)'
;QLNHPLSCVLLTTAIAMKLGLVPFHFWFPEVLQGSPLTTAMLLSTVMKFPPLTILFMTSPSLNPTLLATMAISSAALGGWMGLNQTQIRKILAFSSISHLGWMTIITIYNPKLTLLTFYTYCLMTITVFLAL
;
A
#
# COMPACT_ATOMS: atom_id res chain seq x y z
N GLN A 1 -17.54 17.30 -3.05
CA GLN A 1 -16.52 17.11 -1.99
C GLN A 1 -17.12 16.27 -0.87
N LEU A 2 -16.36 15.34 -0.30
CA LEU A 2 -16.78 14.62 0.90
C LEU A 2 -16.50 15.52 2.11
N ASN A 3 -17.55 16.10 2.68
CA ASN A 3 -17.43 17.06 3.78
C ASN A 3 -17.87 16.47 5.11
N HIS A 4 -18.51 15.29 5.10
CA HIS A 4 -19.01 14.68 6.32
C HIS A 4 -17.91 13.82 6.98
N PRO A 5 -17.55 14.06 8.25
CA PRO A 5 -16.39 13.43 8.87
C PRO A 5 -16.48 11.90 8.89
N LEU A 6 -17.68 11.33 9.14
CA LEU A 6 -17.86 9.87 9.08
C LEU A 6 -17.63 9.31 7.67
N SER A 7 -18.02 10.03 6.62
CA SER A 7 -17.83 9.58 5.24
C SER A 7 -16.35 9.59 4.85
N CYS A 8 -15.60 10.60 5.31
CA CYS A 8 -14.16 10.68 5.11
C CYS A 8 -13.42 9.56 5.83
N VAL A 9 -13.80 9.28 7.09
CA VAL A 9 -13.21 8.16 7.85
C VAL A 9 -13.52 6.82 7.19
N LEU A 10 -14.77 6.56 6.80
CA LEU A 10 -15.15 5.33 6.10
C LEU A 10 -14.42 5.17 4.77
N LEU A 11 -14.24 6.25 4.01
CA LEU A 11 -13.47 6.20 2.77
C LEU A 11 -11.99 5.89 3.06
N THR A 12 -11.37 6.57 4.03
CA THR A 12 -9.97 6.29 4.39
C THR A 12 -9.74 4.85 4.82
N THR A 13 -10.65 4.27 5.63
CA THR A 13 -10.52 2.88 6.08
C THR A 13 -10.76 1.89 4.95
N ALA A 14 -11.72 2.14 4.06
CA ALA A 14 -11.98 1.31 2.90
C ALA A 14 -10.79 1.27 1.93
N ILE A 15 -10.16 2.42 1.66
CA ILE A 15 -8.95 2.49 0.85
C ILE A 15 -7.78 1.77 1.54
N ALA A 16 -7.61 1.98 2.85
CA ALA A 16 -6.57 1.33 3.64
C ALA A 16 -6.66 -0.20 3.61
N MET A 17 -7.88 -0.74 3.73
CA MET A 17 -8.14 -2.19 3.60
C MET A 17 -7.74 -2.72 2.22
N LYS A 18 -8.15 -2.05 1.14
CA LYS A 18 -7.82 -2.48 -0.23
C LYS A 18 -6.33 -2.40 -0.54
N LEU A 19 -5.63 -1.38 -0.03
CA LEU A 19 -4.19 -1.26 -0.23
C LEU A 19 -3.38 -2.23 0.64
N GLY A 20 -3.95 -2.71 1.75
CA GLY A 20 -3.26 -3.55 2.72
C GLY A 20 -2.36 -2.75 3.67
N LEU A 21 -2.77 -1.54 4.04
CA LEU A 21 -2.11 -0.76 5.10
C LEU A 21 -2.37 -1.39 6.47
N VAL A 22 -1.50 -1.11 7.44
CA VAL A 22 -1.72 -1.46 8.84
C VAL A 22 -2.98 -0.74 9.38
N PRO A 23 -3.87 -1.42 10.12
CA PRO A 23 -3.78 -2.82 10.61
C PRO A 23 -4.29 -3.89 9.64
N PHE A 24 -4.85 -3.53 8.49
CA PHE A 24 -5.50 -4.44 7.52
C PHE A 24 -4.54 -5.22 6.61
N HIS A 25 -3.25 -5.22 6.91
CA HIS A 25 -2.20 -5.83 6.10
C HIS A 25 -2.13 -7.37 6.15
N PHE A 26 -2.75 -8.03 7.12
CA PHE A 26 -2.54 -9.47 7.39
C PHE A 26 -2.89 -10.40 6.22
N TRP A 27 -3.87 -10.05 5.39
CA TRP A 27 -4.25 -10.88 4.24
C TRP A 27 -3.16 -10.91 3.16
N PHE A 28 -2.37 -9.84 3.04
CA PHE A 28 -1.53 -9.61 1.88
C PHE A 28 -0.33 -10.58 1.79
N PRO A 29 0.45 -10.83 2.86
CA PRO A 29 1.56 -11.79 2.82
C PRO A 29 1.12 -13.23 2.53
N GLU A 30 -0.03 -13.65 3.04
CA GLU A 30 -0.54 -15.01 2.84
C GLU A 30 -1.03 -15.23 1.42
N VAL A 31 -1.81 -14.29 0.87
CA VAL A 31 -2.28 -14.35 -0.52
C VAL A 31 -1.12 -14.30 -1.50
N LEU A 32 -0.11 -13.47 -1.24
CA LEU A 32 1.06 -13.37 -2.11
C LEU A 32 1.93 -14.64 -2.06
N GLN A 33 1.98 -15.34 -0.92
CA GLN A 33 2.67 -16.63 -0.79
C GLN A 33 1.89 -17.79 -1.44
N GLY A 34 0.56 -17.78 -1.38
CA GLY A 34 -0.28 -18.89 -1.85
C GLY A 34 -0.66 -18.85 -3.32
N SER A 35 -0.41 -17.74 -4.02
CA SER A 35 -0.85 -17.51 -5.40
C SER A 35 0.26 -17.75 -6.43
N PRO A 36 -0.09 -18.05 -7.71
CA PRO A 36 0.90 -18.18 -8.77
C PRO A 36 1.65 -16.85 -9.02
N LEU A 37 2.89 -16.94 -9.50
CA LEU A 37 3.81 -15.82 -9.62
C LEU A 37 3.21 -14.63 -10.42
N THR A 38 2.54 -14.93 -11.53
CA THR A 38 1.87 -13.92 -12.37
C THR A 38 0.77 -13.18 -11.62
N THR A 39 -0.05 -13.90 -10.84
CA THR A 39 -1.10 -13.27 -10.02
C THR A 39 -0.53 -12.47 -8.86
N ALA A 40 0.56 -12.94 -8.23
CA ALA A 40 1.26 -12.21 -7.17
C ALA A 40 1.86 -10.89 -7.70
N MET A 41 2.44 -10.92 -8.90
CA MET A 41 2.93 -9.72 -9.60
C MET A 41 1.80 -8.74 -9.92
N LEU A 42 0.68 -9.22 -10.47
CA LEU A 42 -0.49 -8.37 -10.76
C LEU A 42 -1.10 -7.77 -9.49
N LEU A 43 -1.20 -8.57 -8.43
CA LEU A 43 -1.73 -8.16 -7.13
C LEU A 43 -0.86 -7.10 -6.47
N SER A 44 0.46 -7.24 -6.57
CA SER A 44 1.41 -6.26 -6.01
C SER A 44 1.49 -4.96 -6.82
N THR A 45 1.08 -4.95 -8.09
CA THR A 45 1.20 -3.78 -8.97
C THR A 45 -0.14 -3.24 -9.45
N VAL A 46 -0.71 -3.85 -10.50
CA VAL A 46 -1.89 -3.38 -11.21
C VAL A 46 -3.09 -3.22 -10.28
N MET A 47 -3.29 -4.16 -9.34
CA MET A 47 -4.43 -4.10 -8.42
C MET A 47 -4.32 -2.98 -7.36
N LYS A 48 -3.12 -2.42 -7.13
CA LYS A 48 -2.92 -1.27 -6.25
C LYS A 48 -3.21 0.07 -6.95
N PHE A 49 -3.24 0.10 -8.29
CA PHE A 49 -3.46 1.34 -9.04
C PHE A 49 -4.86 1.94 -8.80
N PRO A 50 -5.99 1.22 -8.93
CA PRO A 50 -7.30 1.83 -8.72
C PRO A 50 -7.53 2.41 -7.31
N PRO A 51 -7.14 1.73 -6.21
CA PRO A 51 -7.24 2.33 -4.89
C PRO A 51 -6.31 3.55 -4.70
N LEU A 52 -5.12 3.55 -5.30
CA LEU A 52 -4.21 4.71 -5.27
C LEU A 52 -4.75 5.91 -6.05
N THR A 53 -5.42 5.71 -7.18
CA THR A 53 -6.05 6.81 -7.92
C THR A 53 -7.21 7.41 -7.14
N ILE A 54 -8.03 6.59 -6.46
CA ILE A 54 -9.08 7.08 -5.56
C ILE A 54 -8.45 7.90 -4.42
N LEU A 55 -7.38 7.40 -3.81
CA LEU A 55 -6.66 8.12 -2.76
C LEU A 55 -6.11 9.47 -3.26
N PHE A 56 -5.55 9.50 -4.48
CA PHE A 56 -5.08 10.72 -5.13
C PHE A 56 -6.21 11.73 -5.36
N MET A 57 -7.34 11.29 -5.91
CA MET A 57 -8.48 12.17 -6.23
C MET A 57 -9.20 12.69 -4.98
N THR A 58 -9.15 11.94 -3.87
CA THR A 58 -9.86 12.26 -2.62
C THR A 58 -8.96 12.81 -1.54
N SER A 59 -7.65 12.97 -1.78
CA SER A 59 -6.66 13.44 -0.81
C SER A 59 -7.06 14.71 -0.01
N PRO A 60 -7.70 15.76 -0.58
CA PRO A 60 -8.07 16.93 0.20
C PRO A 60 -9.18 16.68 1.22
N SER A 61 -9.91 15.56 1.11
CA SER A 61 -11.04 15.21 1.97
C SER A 61 -10.73 14.11 3.00
N LEU A 62 -9.53 13.54 2.97
CA LEU A 62 -9.15 12.45 3.88
C LEU A 62 -8.73 12.99 5.25
N ASN A 63 -8.94 12.18 6.30
CA ASN A 63 -8.48 12.53 7.65
C ASN A 63 -6.95 12.37 7.75
N PRO A 64 -6.18 13.46 7.89
CA PRO A 64 -4.72 13.41 7.83
C PRO A 64 -4.09 12.70 9.04
N THR A 65 -4.69 12.81 10.23
CA THR A 65 -4.15 12.16 11.45
C THR A 65 -4.26 10.65 11.35
N LEU A 66 -5.42 10.14 10.92
CA LEU A 66 -5.64 8.72 10.68
C LEU A 66 -4.73 8.19 9.56
N LEU A 67 -4.57 8.96 8.48
CA LEU A 67 -3.73 8.53 7.37
C LEU A 67 -2.24 8.48 7.76
N ALA A 68 -1.77 9.46 8.55
CA ALA A 68 -0.39 9.50 9.04
C ALA A 68 -0.08 8.34 10.01
N THR A 69 -1.00 8.01 10.92
CA THR A 69 -0.81 6.89 11.86
C THR A 69 -0.74 5.55 11.11
N MET A 70 -1.64 5.33 10.14
CA MET A 70 -1.59 4.13 9.29
C MET A 70 -0.32 4.10 8.43
N ALA A 71 0.13 5.24 7.90
CA ALA A 71 1.33 5.32 7.07
C ALA A 71 2.61 4.96 7.84
N ILE A 72 2.82 5.59 9.01
CA ILE A 72 4.00 5.35 9.86
C ILE A 72 4.02 3.91 10.37
N SER A 73 2.88 3.41 10.83
CA SER A 73 2.79 2.02 11.29
C SER A 73 3.02 1.02 10.16
N SER A 74 2.56 1.29 8.93
CA SER A 74 2.84 0.45 7.76
C SER A 74 4.33 0.45 7.38
N ALA A 75 4.98 1.61 7.40
CA ALA A 75 6.42 1.71 7.16
C ALA A 75 7.23 0.91 8.20
N ALA A 76 6.90 1.06 9.49
CA ALA A 76 7.59 0.39 10.58
C ALA A 76 7.35 -1.13 10.60
N LEU A 77 6.08 -1.57 10.56
CA LEU A 77 5.74 -3.00 10.61
C LEU A 77 6.15 -3.74 9.34
N GLY A 78 6.03 -3.12 8.17
CA GLY A 78 6.54 -3.70 6.93
C GLY A 78 8.05 -3.98 7.00
N GLY A 79 8.83 -3.04 7.55
CA GLY A 79 10.26 -3.26 7.80
C GLY A 79 10.52 -4.38 8.80
N TRP A 80 9.90 -4.31 9.98
CA TRP A 80 10.16 -5.24 11.07
C TRP A 80 9.74 -6.67 10.75
N MET A 81 8.52 -6.86 10.22
CA MET A 81 7.99 -8.19 9.92
C MET A 81 8.70 -8.86 8.73
N GLY A 82 9.27 -8.07 7.81
CA GLY A 82 10.05 -8.59 6.69
C GLY A 82 11.37 -9.26 7.11
N LEU A 83 11.99 -8.83 8.22
CA LEU A 83 13.28 -9.36 8.68
C LEU A 83 13.23 -10.83 9.08
N ASN A 84 12.08 -11.31 9.56
CA ASN A 84 11.92 -12.68 10.05
C ASN A 84 11.28 -13.64 9.01
N GLN A 85 11.24 -13.25 7.73
CA GLN A 85 10.70 -14.09 6.67
C GLN A 85 11.83 -14.74 5.86
N THR A 86 11.72 -16.05 5.64
CA THR A 86 12.63 -16.80 4.74
C THR A 86 12.08 -16.90 3.32
N GLN A 87 10.76 -16.77 3.16
CA GLN A 87 10.08 -16.87 1.88
C GLN A 87 10.16 -15.54 1.13
N ILE A 88 10.78 -15.53 -0.05
CA ILE A 88 11.00 -14.32 -0.87
C ILE A 88 9.68 -13.58 -1.13
N ARG A 89 8.60 -14.32 -1.41
CA ARG A 89 7.27 -13.75 -1.64
C ARG A 89 6.72 -13.04 -0.40
N LYS A 90 6.94 -13.55 0.81
CA LYS A 90 6.55 -12.83 2.05
C LYS A 90 7.42 -11.60 2.29
N ILE A 91 8.73 -11.66 1.99
CA ILE A 91 9.62 -10.49 2.05
C ILE A 91 9.11 -9.40 1.10
N LEU A 92 8.78 -9.77 -0.15
CA LEU A 92 8.20 -8.85 -1.13
C LEU A 92 6.86 -8.27 -0.65
N ALA A 93 6.02 -9.08 -0.01
CA ALA A 93 4.77 -8.60 0.54
C ALA A 93 4.99 -7.51 1.61
N PHE A 94 5.90 -7.73 2.56
CA PHE A 94 6.23 -6.75 3.59
C PHE A 94 6.95 -5.51 3.05
N SER A 95 7.78 -5.66 2.00
CA SER A 95 8.35 -4.51 1.29
C SER A 95 7.26 -3.65 0.64
N SER A 96 6.19 -4.26 0.10
CA SER A 96 5.08 -3.49 -0.46
C SER A 96 4.30 -2.71 0.60
N ILE A 97 4.16 -3.28 1.80
CA ILE A 97 3.45 -2.65 2.91
C ILE A 97 4.24 -1.42 3.37
N SER A 98 5.57 -1.51 3.45
CA SER A 98 6.40 -0.37 3.81
C SER A 98 6.41 0.71 2.72
N HIS A 99 6.50 0.34 1.45
CA HIS A 99 6.39 1.28 0.32
C HIS A 99 5.04 2.00 0.30
N LEU A 100 3.94 1.30 0.59
CA LEU A 100 2.62 1.93 0.73
C LEU A 100 2.56 2.89 1.94
N GLY A 101 3.26 2.60 3.02
CA GLY A 101 3.45 3.56 4.12
C GLY A 101 4.08 4.88 3.65
N TRP A 102 5.15 4.80 2.86
CA TRP A 102 5.79 5.99 2.27
C TRP A 102 4.91 6.70 1.23
N MET A 103 4.21 5.95 0.39
CA MET A 103 3.25 6.53 -0.56
C MET A 103 2.14 7.26 0.19
N THR A 104 1.59 6.67 1.24
CA THR A 104 0.47 7.27 1.97
C THR A 104 0.87 8.52 2.73
N ILE A 105 2.02 8.57 3.41
CA ILE A 105 2.42 9.77 4.14
C ILE A 105 2.61 10.98 3.20
N ILE A 106 3.18 10.77 2.00
CA ILE A 106 3.43 11.88 1.08
C ILE A 106 2.15 12.39 0.41
N THR A 107 1.04 11.62 0.41
CA THR A 107 -0.26 12.06 -0.12
C THR A 107 -0.84 13.27 0.61
N ILE A 108 -0.54 13.39 1.91
CA ILE A 108 -1.00 14.49 2.77
C ILE A 108 -0.39 15.81 2.30
N TYR A 109 0.86 15.77 1.82
CA TYR A 109 1.63 16.96 1.45
C TYR A 109 1.56 17.25 -0.04
N ASN A 110 1.87 16.26 -0.88
CA ASN A 110 1.87 16.41 -2.33
C ASN A 110 1.45 15.10 -3.01
N PRO A 111 0.18 14.97 -3.45
CA PRO A 111 -0.33 13.74 -4.03
C PRO A 111 0.33 13.39 -5.37
N LYS A 112 1.01 14.31 -6.06
CA LYS A 112 1.74 13.97 -7.30
C LYS A 112 2.98 13.08 -7.04
N LEU A 113 3.62 13.25 -5.87
CA LEU A 113 4.79 12.43 -5.49
C LEU A 113 4.41 10.97 -5.18
N THR A 114 3.15 10.72 -4.88
CA THR A 114 2.63 9.38 -4.56
C THR A 114 2.58 8.54 -5.84
N LEU A 115 2.15 9.15 -6.95
CA LEU A 115 2.15 8.52 -8.27
C LEU A 115 3.57 8.25 -8.75
N LEU A 116 4.49 9.20 -8.54
CA LEU A 116 5.90 9.01 -8.87
C LEU A 116 6.50 7.80 -8.15
N THR A 117 6.32 7.74 -6.82
CA THR A 117 6.80 6.62 -5.99
C THR A 117 6.09 5.31 -6.31
N PHE A 118 4.82 5.35 -6.71
CA PHE A 118 4.11 4.17 -7.19
C PHE A 118 4.70 3.61 -8.49
N TYR A 119 5.01 4.46 -9.47
CA TYR A 119 5.61 3.99 -10.73
C TYR A 119 7.00 3.39 -10.52
N THR A 120 7.84 3.99 -9.67
CA THR A 120 9.16 3.41 -9.35
C THR A 120 9.01 2.07 -8.63
N TYR A 121 8.07 1.96 -7.68
CA TYR A 121 7.74 0.71 -7.02
C TYR A 121 7.26 -0.38 -8.00
N CYS A 122 6.36 -0.05 -8.93
CA CYS A 122 5.89 -1.00 -9.94
C CYS A 122 7.03 -1.50 -10.83
N LEU A 123 7.92 -0.63 -11.28
CA LEU A 123 9.09 -1.03 -12.08
C LEU A 123 9.96 -2.03 -11.30
N MET A 124 10.35 -1.70 -10.07
CA MET A 124 11.20 -2.57 -9.25
C MET A 124 10.52 -3.90 -8.92
N THR A 125 9.22 -3.91 -8.63
CA THR A 125 8.52 -5.15 -8.29
C THR A 125 8.33 -6.06 -9.48
N ILE A 126 7.99 -5.51 -10.65
CA ILE A 126 7.88 -6.29 -11.89
C ILE A 126 9.23 -6.94 -12.22
N THR A 127 10.34 -6.19 -12.14
CA THR A 127 11.66 -6.77 -12.44
C THR A 127 12.03 -7.90 -11.49
N VAL A 128 11.76 -7.76 -10.19
CA VAL A 128 12.03 -8.83 -9.22
C VAL A 128 11.12 -10.04 -9.45
N PHE A 129 9.82 -9.85 -9.70
CA PHE A 129 8.91 -10.96 -9.98
C PHE A 129 9.26 -11.71 -11.26
N LEU A 130 9.76 -11.03 -12.29
CA LEU A 130 10.21 -11.69 -13.53
C LEU A 130 11.53 -12.45 -13.38
N ALA A 131 12.31 -12.16 -12.34
CA ALA A 131 13.58 -12.83 -12.05
C ALA A 131 13.44 -14.05 -11.12
N LEU A 132 12.26 -14.25 -10.51
CA LEU A 132 11.93 -15.37 -9.63
C LEU A 132 11.35 -16.56 -10.39
#